data_AF-A0A3F3PJH3-F1
#
_entry.id   AF-A0A3F3PJH3-F1
#
_cell.length_a   1.000
_cell.length_b   1.000
_cell.length_c   1.000
_cell.angle_alpha   90.00
_cell.angle_beta   90.00
_cell.angle_gamma   90.00
#
_symmetry.space_group_name_H-M   'P 1'
#
loop_
_entity.id
_entity.type
_entity.pdbx_description
1 polymer ?
#
loop_
_entity_poly.entity_id
_entity_poly.type
_entity_poly.pdbx_seq_one_letter_code
_entity_poly.pdbx_strand_id
1 'polypeptide(L)'
;MKGRLFAGKQPIGDDTWRNLNVADERAGRAGINEIRMVISVFEYLNQQLVNRHLVDTYGAANYELRVFQKAVNSVFGQRDFSAPNLFRTFMTNFMSRMARWASNWLNSRIDELLVTWRAVQNAATPGSHAYQLATNYTGDLMELRELVRLRVIFDDSIFVYMLASGS
;
A
#
# COMPACT_ATOMS: atom_id res chain seq x y z
N MET A 1 -5.29 -7.75 17.85
CA MET A 1 -5.36 -6.74 16.76
C MET A 1 -4.45 -7.04 15.58
N LYS A 2 -3.17 -7.40 15.79
CA LYS A 2 -2.20 -7.72 14.72
C LYS A 2 -2.65 -8.79 13.71
N GLY A 3 -3.38 -9.82 14.16
CA GLY A 3 -3.88 -10.89 13.29
C GLY A 3 -4.95 -10.46 12.27
N ARG A 4 -5.67 -9.33 12.47
CA ARG A 4 -6.70 -8.88 11.52
C ARG A 4 -6.11 -8.17 10.29
N LEU A 5 -4.93 -7.56 10.42
CA LEU A 5 -4.20 -6.94 9.29
C LEU A 5 -3.67 -7.98 8.30
N PHE A 6 -3.34 -9.18 8.79
CA PHE A 6 -2.80 -10.29 7.99
C PHE A 6 -3.82 -11.38 7.65
N ALA A 7 -5.05 -11.30 8.15
CA ALA A 7 -6.11 -12.26 7.85
C ALA A 7 -6.71 -12.06 6.44
N GLY A 8 -5.86 -11.78 5.44
CA GLY A 8 -6.16 -12.00 4.04
C GLY A 8 -7.45 -11.37 3.54
N LYS A 9 -7.88 -10.23 4.08
CA LYS A 9 -8.82 -9.38 3.36
C LYS A 9 -8.03 -8.72 2.25
N GLN A 10 -7.91 -9.43 1.13
CA GLN A 10 -7.47 -8.83 -0.11
C GLN A 10 -8.39 -7.63 -0.36
N PRO A 11 -7.85 -6.48 -0.82
CA PRO A 11 -8.71 -5.40 -1.30
C PRO A 11 -9.76 -6.03 -2.20
N ILE A 12 -11.03 -5.69 -1.98
CA ILE A 12 -12.09 -6.21 -2.82
C ILE A 12 -11.72 -5.97 -4.28
N GLY A 13 -11.69 -7.05 -5.06
CA GLY A 13 -11.31 -6.98 -6.46
C GLY A 13 -12.23 -6.01 -7.21
N ASP A 14 -11.75 -5.48 -8.32
CA ASP A 14 -12.47 -4.45 -9.09
C ASP A 14 -13.91 -4.86 -9.43
N ASP A 15 -14.16 -6.15 -9.69
CA ASP A 15 -15.49 -6.68 -9.95
C ASP A 15 -16.39 -6.69 -8.71
N THR A 16 -15.83 -7.02 -7.53
CA THR A 16 -16.57 -6.94 -6.27
C THR A 16 -16.87 -5.50 -5.90
N TRP A 17 -15.92 -4.58 -6.14
CA TRP A 17 -16.13 -3.15 -5.92
C TRP A 17 -17.24 -2.58 -6.81
N ARG A 18 -17.22 -2.87 -8.12
CA ARG A 18 -18.24 -2.41 -9.07
C ARG A 18 -19.66 -2.86 -8.71
N ASN A 19 -19.79 -4.00 -8.03
CA ASN A 19 -21.07 -4.56 -7.62
C ASN A 19 -21.57 -4.02 -6.26
N LEU A 20 -20.80 -3.17 -5.56
CA LEU A 20 -21.27 -2.52 -4.35
C LEU A 20 -22.24 -1.39 -4.70
N ASN A 21 -23.46 -1.46 -4.16
CA ASN A 21 -24.38 -0.33 -4.19
C ASN A 21 -23.95 0.73 -3.18
N VAL A 22 -22.90 1.49 -3.49
CA VAL A 22 -22.27 2.46 -2.58
C VAL A 22 -23.19 3.61 -2.16
N ALA A 23 -24.35 3.79 -2.79
CA ALA A 23 -25.38 4.74 -2.37
C ALA A 23 -26.23 4.24 -1.17
N ASP A 24 -26.18 2.94 -0.86
CA ASP A 24 -26.69 2.39 0.39
C ASP A 24 -25.70 2.65 1.53
N GLU A 25 -26.19 3.06 2.70
CA GLU A 25 -25.34 3.41 3.84
C GLU A 25 -24.41 2.27 4.26
N ARG A 26 -24.93 1.03 4.31
CA ARG A 26 -24.16 -0.12 4.78
C ARG A 26 -23.06 -0.46 3.78
N ALA A 27 -23.36 -0.43 2.49
CA ALA A 27 -22.40 -0.65 1.43
C ALA A 27 -21.35 0.48 1.34
N GLY A 28 -21.77 1.74 1.49
CA GLY A 28 -20.84 2.88 1.56
C GLY A 28 -19.88 2.79 2.73
N ARG A 29 -20.39 2.39 3.91
CA ARG A 29 -19.55 2.14 5.10
C ARG A 29 -18.53 1.04 4.84
N ALA A 30 -18.94 -0.03 4.15
CA ALA A 30 -18.04 -1.10 3.76
C ALA A 30 -16.94 -0.58 2.82
N GLY A 31 -17.29 0.19 1.79
CA GLY A 31 -16.32 0.81 0.88
C GLY A 31 -15.29 1.69 1.58
N ILE A 32 -15.73 2.55 2.51
CA ILE A 32 -14.82 3.35 3.35
C ILE A 32 -13.89 2.47 4.20
N ASN A 33 -14.43 1.40 4.80
CA ASN A 33 -13.63 0.51 5.63
C ASN A 33 -12.57 -0.25 4.84
N GLU A 34 -12.86 -0.62 3.59
CA GLU A 34 -11.86 -1.23 2.70
C GLU A 34 -10.73 -0.24 2.39
N ILE A 35 -11.04 1.02 2.08
CA ILE A 35 -10.02 2.08 1.89
C ILE A 35 -9.15 2.23 3.14
N ARG A 36 -9.78 2.34 4.33
CA ARG A 36 -9.07 2.43 5.61
C ARG A 36 -8.15 1.24 5.85
N MET A 37 -8.61 0.03 5.53
CA MET A 37 -7.82 -1.18 5.72
C MET A 37 -6.55 -1.18 4.87
N VAL A 38 -6.64 -0.82 3.59
CA VAL A 38 -5.46 -0.75 2.72
C VAL A 38 -4.48 0.30 3.26
N ILE A 39 -4.96 1.48 3.67
CA ILE A 39 -4.10 2.50 4.30
C ILE A 39 -3.40 1.93 5.53
N SER A 40 -4.12 1.25 6.42
CA SER A 40 -3.56 0.64 7.63
C SER A 40 -2.51 -0.44 7.34
N VAL A 41 -2.58 -1.14 6.21
CA VAL A 41 -1.51 -2.08 5.78
C VAL A 41 -0.22 -1.31 5.51
N PHE A 42 -0.29 -0.19 4.78
CA PHE A 42 0.90 0.64 4.52
C PHE A 42 1.43 1.29 5.79
N GLU A 43 0.55 1.76 6.68
CA GLU A 43 0.97 2.26 8.00
C GLU A 43 1.68 1.19 8.81
N TYR A 44 1.17 -0.04 8.80
CA TYR A 44 1.80 -1.19 9.46
C TYR A 44 3.17 -1.50 8.86
N LEU A 45 3.28 -1.55 7.52
CA LEU A 45 4.54 -1.80 6.83
C LEU A 45 5.60 -0.76 7.17
N ASN A 46 5.20 0.50 7.34
CA ASN A 46 6.08 1.60 7.71
C ASN A 46 6.38 1.69 9.23
N GLN A 47 5.87 0.77 10.06
CA GLN A 47 6.23 0.75 11.48
C GLN A 47 7.70 0.37 11.66
N GLN A 48 8.38 1.05 12.58
CA GLN A 48 9.81 0.86 12.83
C GLN A 48 10.20 -0.61 13.04
N LEU A 49 9.41 -1.38 13.81
CA LEU A 49 9.68 -2.79 14.05
C LEU A 49 9.59 -3.63 12.77
N VAL A 50 8.60 -3.35 11.93
CA VAL A 50 8.41 -4.05 10.65
C VAL A 50 9.53 -3.69 9.69
N ASN A 51 9.88 -2.40 9.60
CA ASN A 51 11.03 -1.95 8.83
C ASN A 51 12.34 -2.63 9.26
N ARG A 52 12.58 -2.81 10.57
CA ARG A 52 13.75 -3.55 11.06
C ARG A 52 13.75 -5.00 10.55
N HIS A 53 12.65 -5.72 10.68
CA HIS A 53 12.56 -7.09 10.17
C HIS A 53 12.71 -7.19 8.65
N LEU A 54 12.18 -6.22 7.90
CA LEU A 54 12.38 -6.14 6.45
C LEU A 54 13.85 -5.91 6.09
N VAL A 55 14.53 -5.02 6.82
CA VAL A 55 15.98 -4.76 6.68
C VAL A 55 16.79 -6.01 6.99
N ASP A 56 16.51 -6.70 8.10
CA ASP A 56 17.21 -7.94 8.50
C ASP A 56 17.04 -9.03 7.43
N THR A 57 15.81 -9.23 6.96
CA THR A 57 15.48 -10.23 5.93
C THR A 57 16.16 -9.91 4.61
N TYR A 58 16.13 -8.64 4.20
CA TYR A 58 16.84 -8.18 3.02
C TYR A 58 18.35 -8.39 3.17
N GLY A 59 18.92 -8.07 4.33
CA GLY A 59 20.33 -8.26 4.64
C GLY A 59 20.76 -9.72 4.52
N ALA A 60 19.95 -10.65 5.04
CA ALA A 60 20.18 -12.09 4.89
C ALA A 60 20.15 -12.53 3.42
N ALA A 61 19.14 -12.13 2.65
CA ALA A 61 19.06 -12.45 1.23
C ALA A 61 20.26 -11.87 0.44
N ASN A 62 20.66 -10.64 0.76
CA ASN A 62 21.80 -9.98 0.14
C ASN A 62 23.13 -10.69 0.46
N TYR A 63 23.29 -11.20 1.69
CA TYR A 63 24.43 -12.03 2.08
C TYR A 63 24.51 -13.31 1.25
N GLU A 64 23.40 -14.05 1.15
CA GLU A 64 23.34 -15.28 0.35
C GLU A 64 23.66 -15.02 -1.13
N LEU A 65 23.17 -13.91 -1.70
CA LEU A 65 23.50 -13.52 -3.07
C LEU A 65 24.98 -13.19 -3.26
N ARG A 66 25.64 -12.60 -2.25
CA ARG A 66 27.11 -12.40 -2.27
C ARG A 66 27.86 -13.72 -2.21
N VAL A 67 27.42 -14.68 -1.39
CA VAL A 67 28.00 -16.03 -1.31
C VAL A 67 27.85 -16.74 -2.65
N PHE A 68 26.65 -16.72 -3.22
CA PHE A 68 26.38 -17.25 -4.56
C PHE A 68 27.30 -16.64 -5.61
N GLN A 69 27.41 -15.31 -5.66
CA GLN A 69 28.28 -14.63 -6.62
C GLN A 69 29.75 -15.03 -6.46
N LYS A 70 30.25 -15.17 -5.24
CA LYS A 70 31.62 -15.69 -4.99
C LYS A 70 31.79 -17.12 -5.51
N ALA A 71 30.81 -18.00 -5.27
CA ALA A 71 30.86 -19.39 -5.73
C ALA A 71 30.88 -19.48 -7.26
N VAL A 72 29.99 -18.75 -7.94
CA VAL A 72 29.96 -18.70 -9.41
C VAL A 72 31.27 -18.15 -9.97
N ASN A 73 31.84 -17.10 -9.37
CA ASN A 73 33.09 -16.50 -9.82
C ASN A 73 34.30 -17.43 -9.65
N SER A 74 34.24 -18.36 -8.69
CA SER A 74 35.28 -19.37 -8.50
C SER A 74 35.29 -20.44 -9.60
N VAL A 75 34.13 -20.70 -10.23
CA VAL A 75 33.96 -21.74 -11.25
C VAL A 75 34.09 -21.17 -12.67
N PHE A 76 33.54 -19.99 -12.93
CA PHE A 76 33.43 -19.42 -14.29
C PHE A 76 34.41 -18.27 -14.56
N GLY A 77 35.38 -18.05 -13.65
CA GLY A 77 36.26 -16.89 -13.65
C GLY A 77 35.57 -15.63 -13.10
N GLN A 78 36.32 -14.56 -12.84
CA GLN A 78 35.76 -13.30 -12.32
C GLN A 78 34.80 -12.66 -13.34
N ARG A 79 33.52 -12.99 -13.22
CA ARG A 79 32.41 -12.29 -13.89
C ARG A 79 31.56 -11.62 -12.84
N ASP A 80 31.45 -10.30 -12.88
CA ASP A 80 30.53 -9.62 -11.96
C ASP A 80 29.09 -9.78 -12.46
N PHE A 81 28.35 -10.70 -11.83
CA PHE A 81 26.90 -10.85 -12.08
C PHE A 81 26.08 -9.77 -11.36
N SER A 82 26.70 -8.95 -10.51
CA SER A 82 26.05 -7.87 -9.76
C SER A 82 24.77 -8.32 -9.05
N ALA A 83 24.68 -9.58 -8.61
CA ALA A 83 23.45 -10.18 -8.09
C ALA A 83 22.89 -9.44 -6.87
N PRO A 84 23.71 -9.00 -5.88
CA PRO A 84 23.29 -8.10 -4.81
C PRO A 84 22.66 -6.78 -5.32
N ASN A 85 23.26 -6.17 -6.34
CA ASN A 85 22.81 -4.89 -6.90
C ASN A 85 21.50 -5.05 -7.70
N LEU A 86 21.36 -6.14 -8.44
CA LEU A 86 20.13 -6.47 -9.16
C LEU A 86 18.98 -6.75 -8.19
N PHE A 87 19.23 -7.48 -7.11
CA PHE A 87 18.22 -7.73 -6.08
C PHE A 87 17.79 -6.44 -5.38
N ARG A 88 18.74 -5.55 -5.05
CA ARG A 88 18.42 -4.21 -4.55
C ARG A 88 17.49 -3.45 -5.48
N THR A 89 17.88 -3.38 -6.74
CA THR A 89 17.15 -2.65 -7.77
C THR A 89 15.76 -3.22 -7.95
N PHE A 90 15.63 -4.55 -7.94
CA PHE A 90 14.35 -5.23 -7.96
C PHE A 90 13.49 -4.84 -6.76
N MET A 91 14.00 -4.94 -5.53
CA MET A 91 13.24 -4.65 -4.31
C MET A 91 12.78 -3.18 -4.26
N THR A 92 13.68 -2.23 -4.52
CA THR A 92 13.32 -0.79 -4.56
C THR A 92 12.24 -0.51 -5.61
N ASN A 93 12.38 -1.07 -6.82
CA ASN A 93 11.39 -0.90 -7.88
C ASN A 93 10.05 -1.58 -7.55
N PHE A 94 10.09 -2.78 -6.97
CA PHE A 94 8.91 -3.54 -6.58
C PHE A 94 8.10 -2.80 -5.53
N MET A 95 8.72 -2.35 -4.44
CA MET A 95 8.05 -1.62 -3.36
C MET A 95 7.49 -0.28 -3.85
N SER A 96 8.28 0.46 -4.64
CA SER A 96 7.82 1.72 -5.26
C SER A 96 6.62 1.53 -6.18
N ARG A 97 6.63 0.48 -7.01
CA ARG A 97 5.51 0.14 -7.91
C ARG A 97 4.27 -0.27 -7.12
N MET A 98 4.44 -1.04 -6.05
CA MET A 98 3.33 -1.46 -5.18
C MET A 98 2.66 -0.26 -4.50
N ALA A 99 3.44 0.66 -3.93
CA ALA A 99 2.92 1.88 -3.31
C ALA A 99 2.17 2.75 -4.33
N ARG A 100 2.75 2.93 -5.54
CA ARG A 100 2.10 3.69 -6.62
C ARG A 100 0.79 3.04 -7.07
N TRP A 101 0.78 1.72 -7.27
CA TRP A 101 -0.42 0.99 -7.66
C TRP A 101 -1.52 1.13 -6.60
N ALA A 102 -1.18 0.93 -5.32
CA ALA A 102 -2.15 1.07 -4.23
C ALA A 102 -2.69 2.49 -4.10
N SER A 103 -1.82 3.50 -4.21
CA SER A 103 -2.24 4.91 -4.21
C SER A 103 -3.21 5.23 -5.35
N ASN A 104 -2.91 4.76 -6.57
CA ASN A 104 -3.79 4.95 -7.71
C ASN A 104 -5.15 4.26 -7.51
N TRP A 105 -5.14 3.00 -7.03
CA TRP A 105 -6.36 2.25 -6.76
C TRP A 105 -7.22 2.97 -5.70
N LEU A 106 -6.62 3.37 -4.57
CA LEU A 106 -7.31 4.08 -3.49
C LEU A 106 -7.90 5.41 -3.97
N ASN A 107 -7.13 6.21 -4.69
CA ASN A 107 -7.63 7.48 -5.22
C ASN A 107 -8.80 7.30 -6.19
N SER A 108 -8.73 6.30 -7.09
CA SER A 108 -9.85 5.96 -7.97
C SER A 108 -11.10 5.59 -7.18
N ARG A 109 -10.98 4.78 -6.13
CA ARG A 109 -12.13 4.36 -5.31
C ARG A 109 -12.70 5.52 -4.50
N ILE A 110 -11.85 6.40 -4.00
CA ILE A 110 -12.27 7.63 -3.34
C ILE A 110 -13.03 8.54 -4.32
N ASP A 111 -12.53 8.71 -5.55
CA ASP A 111 -13.21 9.52 -6.58
C ASP A 111 -14.60 8.98 -6.90
N GLU A 112 -14.74 7.66 -7.09
CA GLU A 112 -16.03 7.01 -7.33
C GLU A 112 -17.02 7.26 -6.19
N LEU A 113 -16.58 7.06 -4.94
CA LEU A 113 -17.43 7.32 -3.77
C LEU A 113 -17.80 8.80 -3.63
N LEU A 114 -16.86 9.72 -3.90
CA LEU A 114 -17.13 11.16 -3.87
C LEU A 114 -18.20 11.54 -4.89
N VAL A 115 -18.14 11.00 -6.11
CA VAL A 115 -19.15 11.22 -7.14
C VAL A 115 -20.51 10.72 -6.66
N THR A 116 -20.59 9.50 -6.14
CA THR A 116 -21.84 8.93 -5.63
C THR A 116 -22.42 9.78 -4.49
N TRP A 117 -21.64 10.06 -3.45
CA TRP A 117 -22.14 10.75 -2.27
C TRP A 117 -22.49 12.22 -2.56
N ARG A 118 -21.78 12.89 -3.46
CA ARG A 118 -22.20 14.22 -3.93
C ARG A 118 -23.50 14.18 -4.70
N ALA A 119 -23.74 13.14 -5.50
CA ALA A 119 -25.03 12.97 -6.20
C ALA A 119 -26.17 12.76 -5.19
N VAL A 120 -25.96 11.94 -4.15
CA VAL A 120 -26.93 11.76 -3.05
C VAL A 120 -27.18 13.08 -2.32
N GLN A 121 -26.12 13.83 -2.00
CA GLN A 121 -26.22 15.13 -1.33
C GLN A 121 -27.04 16.14 -2.15
N ASN A 122 -26.80 16.20 -3.46
CA ASN A 122 -27.49 17.12 -4.37
C ASN A 122 -28.96 16.75 -4.59
N ALA A 123 -29.31 15.46 -4.53
CA ALA A 123 -30.68 14.98 -4.67
C ALA A 123 -31.50 15.05 -3.37
N ALA A 124 -30.83 15.10 -2.21
CA ALA A 124 -31.48 15.10 -0.91
C ALA A 124 -31.90 16.52 -0.47
N THR A 125 -33.03 16.62 0.25
CA THR A 125 -33.43 17.88 0.89
C THR A 125 -32.38 18.29 1.94
N PRO A 126 -31.92 19.56 1.95
CA PRO A 126 -30.98 20.05 2.96
C PRO A 126 -31.47 19.78 4.38
N GLY A 127 -30.56 19.25 5.22
CA GLY A 127 -30.88 18.88 6.61
C GLY A 127 -31.55 17.53 6.80
N SER A 128 -31.98 16.85 5.73
CA SER A 128 -32.46 15.46 5.81
C SER A 128 -31.35 14.49 6.23
N HIS A 129 -31.72 13.31 6.74
CA HIS A 129 -30.75 12.27 7.11
C HIS A 129 -29.83 11.89 5.94
N ALA A 130 -30.37 11.71 4.74
CA ALA A 130 -29.58 11.39 3.55
C ALA A 130 -28.57 12.51 3.19
N TYR A 131 -28.96 13.78 3.35
CA TYR A 131 -28.06 14.92 3.14
C TYR A 131 -26.91 14.95 4.16
N GLN A 132 -27.23 14.74 5.45
CA GLN A 132 -26.23 14.69 6.52
C GLN A 132 -25.28 13.52 6.32
N LEU A 133 -25.81 12.34 5.98
CA LEU A 133 -25.03 11.15 5.69
C LEU A 133 -24.04 11.43 4.55
N ALA A 134 -24.53 11.89 3.41
CA ALA A 134 -23.70 12.21 2.25
C ALA A 134 -22.62 13.27 2.54
N THR A 135 -22.95 14.27 3.36
CA THR A 135 -21.99 15.29 3.82
C THR A 135 -20.87 14.65 4.64
N ASN A 136 -21.20 13.78 5.60
CA ASN A 136 -20.22 13.09 6.43
C ASN A 136 -19.32 12.17 5.60
N TYR A 137 -19.89 11.36 4.71
CA TYR A 137 -19.12 10.49 3.82
C TYR A 137 -18.17 11.28 2.92
N THR A 138 -18.62 12.42 2.39
CA THR A 138 -17.76 13.30 1.58
C THR A 138 -16.60 13.85 2.39
N GLY A 139 -16.83 14.26 3.64
CA GLY A 139 -15.79 14.70 4.57
C GLY A 139 -14.76 13.61 4.87
N ASP A 140 -15.22 12.42 5.27
CA ASP A 140 -14.38 11.25 5.54
C ASP A 140 -13.50 10.90 4.31
N LEU A 141 -14.06 10.96 3.11
CA LEU A 141 -13.34 10.64 1.87
C LEU A 141 -12.23 11.64 1.54
N MET A 142 -12.44 12.93 1.85
CA MET A 142 -11.40 13.95 1.70
C MET A 142 -10.26 13.74 2.70
N GLU A 143 -10.57 13.39 3.95
CA GLU A 143 -9.55 13.02 4.94
C GLU A 143 -8.76 11.79 4.49
N LEU A 144 -9.45 10.75 4.01
CA LEU A 144 -8.82 9.54 3.50
C LEU A 144 -7.89 9.83 2.32
N ARG A 145 -8.25 10.75 1.43
CA ARG A 145 -7.37 11.18 0.33
C ARG A 145 -6.05 11.75 0.84
N GLU A 146 -6.08 12.58 1.87
CA GLU A 146 -4.86 13.09 2.48
C GLU A 146 -4.05 11.98 3.17
N LEU A 147 -4.72 11.03 3.83
CA LEU A 147 -4.05 9.87 4.41
C LEU A 147 -3.39 8.99 3.34
N VAL A 148 -4.01 8.79 2.17
CA VAL A 148 -3.36 8.09 1.05
C VAL A 148 -2.05 8.77 0.68
N ARG A 149 -2.06 10.09 0.52
CA ARG A 149 -0.86 10.86 0.17
C ARG A 149 0.25 10.76 1.21
N LEU A 150 -0.11 10.74 2.49
CA LEU A 150 0.84 10.76 3.61
C LEU A 150 1.33 9.37 4.04
N ARG A 151 0.52 8.34 3.86
CA ARG A 151 0.72 7.01 4.47
C ARG A 151 0.95 5.90 3.46
N VAL A 152 0.43 6.03 2.23
CA VAL A 152 0.60 5.03 1.16
C VAL A 152 1.87 5.35 0.39
N ILE A 153 2.97 5.32 1.13
CA ILE A 153 4.34 5.50 0.65
C ILE A 153 5.18 4.33 1.15
N PHE A 154 6.31 4.10 0.50
CA PHE A 154 7.31 3.18 0.99
C PHE A 154 8.63 3.93 1.13
N ASP A 155 9.19 3.95 2.33
CA ASP A 155 10.50 4.53 2.58
C ASP A 155 11.58 3.58 2.04
N ASP A 156 12.06 3.83 0.82
CA ASP A 156 13.11 3.04 0.19
C ASP A 156 14.52 3.36 0.72
N SER A 157 14.67 4.42 1.52
CA SER A 157 15.94 4.79 2.14
C SER A 157 16.45 3.70 3.10
N ILE A 158 15.53 2.89 3.65
CA ILE A 158 15.87 1.73 4.48
C ILE A 158 16.78 0.73 3.75
N PHE A 159 16.71 0.68 2.41
CA PHE A 159 17.54 -0.20 1.58
C PHE A 159 18.88 0.44 1.16
N VAL A 160 19.06 1.75 1.35
CA VAL A 160 20.25 2.49 0.91
C VAL A 160 21.43 2.28 1.87
N TYR A 161 21.18 2.14 3.17
CA TYR A 161 22.24 2.02 4.19
C TYR A 161 22.92 0.64 4.27
N MET A 162 22.42 -0.36 3.54
CA MET A 162 22.92 -1.75 3.63
C MET A 162 24.17 -2.06 2.79
N LEU A 163 24.78 -1.05 2.16
CA LEU A 163 26.02 -1.22 1.38
C LEU A 163 27.31 -0.93 2.16
N ALA A 164 27.24 -0.25 3.30
CA ALA A 164 28.46 0.25 3.96
C ALA A 164 29.23 -0.80 4.79
N SER A 165 28.65 -1.97 5.08
CA SER A 165 29.27 -3.00 5.91
C SER A 165 29.90 -4.12 5.08
N GLY A 166 30.93 -3.77 4.30
CA GLY A 166 31.72 -4.74 3.56
C GLY A 166 32.93 -4.13 2.86
N SER A 167 33.75 -3.40 3.61
CA SER A 167 35.17 -3.22 3.33
C SER A 167 35.94 -4.48 3.69
#